data_AF-A0A920CWK1-F1
#
_entry.id   AF-A0A920CWK1-F1
#
_cell.length_a   1.000
_cell.length_b   1.000
_cell.length_c   1.000
_cell.angle_alpha   90.00
_cell.angle_beta   90.00
_cell.angle_gamma   90.00
#
_symmetry.space_group_name_H-M   'P 1'
#
loop_
_entity.id
_entity.type
_entity.pdbx_description
1 polymer ?
#
loop_
_entity_poly.entity_id
_entity_poly.type
_entity_poly.pdbx_seq_one_letter_code
_entity_poly.pdbx_strand_id
1 'polypeptide(L)' 'MRLYVIVETNKSSYGDQQMVTRNSEKEVIQYAGILSSRSGLEDNIEIDRIFSVDEYGNVDHHEIEFKKGKLVLCTLPAQK' A
#
# COMPACT_ATOMS: atom_id res chain seq x y z
N MET A 1 -6.55 9.09 12.03
CA MET A 1 -6.38 8.57 10.66
C MET A 1 -5.84 7.15 10.72
N ARG A 2 -6.46 6.20 10.00
CA ARG A 2 -6.00 4.80 9.89
C ARG A 2 -5.50 4.54 8.47
N LEU A 3 -4.35 3.89 8.32
CA LEU A 3 -3.78 3.50 7.03
C LEU A 3 -4.12 2.04 6.70
N TYR A 4 -4.42 1.83 5.43
CA TYR A 4 -4.83 0.58 4.84
C TYR A 4 -3.95 0.31 3.60
N VAL A 5 -3.51 -0.93 3.46
CA VAL A 5 -2.80 -1.40 2.27
C VAL A 5 -3.62 -2.52 1.66
N ILE A 6 -3.97 -2.37 0.40
CA ILE A 6 -4.54 -3.43 -0.43
C ILE A 6 -3.40 -4.00 -1.26
N VAL A 7 -3.23 -5.30 -1.13
CA VAL A 7 -2.32 -6.08 -1.98
C VAL A 7 -3.14 -6.91 -2.95
N GLU A 8 -2.70 -6.96 -4.19
CA GLU A 8 -3.23 -7.85 -5.21
C GLU A 8 -2.21 -8.96 -5.45
N THR A 9 -2.69 -10.19 -5.57
CA THR A 9 -1.85 -11.35 -5.84
C THR A 9 -2.32 -12.04 -7.11
N ASN A 10 -1.39 -12.34 -8.00
CA ASN A 10 -1.68 -12.99 -9.28
C ASN A 10 -2.08 -14.49 -9.16
N LYS A 11 -2.04 -15.08 -7.96
CA LYS A 11 -2.35 -16.51 -7.74
C LYS A 11 -3.83 -16.83 -7.54
N SER A 12 -4.69 -15.83 -7.32
CA SER A 12 -6.12 -16.07 -7.33
C SER A 12 -6.63 -15.93 -8.76
N SER A 13 -7.33 -16.94 -9.26
CA SER A 13 -8.01 -16.91 -10.57
C SER A 13 -9.10 -15.82 -10.68
N TYR A 14 -9.18 -14.92 -9.69
CA TYR A 14 -10.27 -13.99 -9.44
C TYR A 14 -9.80 -12.57 -9.04
N GLY A 15 -8.50 -12.26 -9.05
CA GLY A 15 -8.03 -10.90 -8.68
C GLY A 15 -8.40 -10.54 -7.23
N ASP A 16 -8.28 -11.53 -6.32
CA ASP A 16 -8.58 -11.36 -4.91
C ASP A 16 -7.66 -10.30 -4.30
N GLN A 17 -8.25 -9.12 -4.06
CA GLN A 17 -7.64 -8.04 -3.32
C GLN A 17 -7.73 -8.33 -1.83
N GLN A 18 -6.59 -8.45 -1.16
CA GLN A 18 -6.56 -8.64 0.29
C GLN A 18 -6.33 -7.30 0.99
N MET A 19 -7.32 -6.89 1.80
CA MET A 19 -7.17 -5.75 2.70
C MET A 19 -6.32 -6.14 3.91
N VAL A 20 -5.12 -5.59 4.04
CA VAL A 20 -4.22 -5.80 5.18
C VAL A 20 -4.27 -4.54 6.05
N THR A 21 -4.85 -4.62 7.26
CA THR A 21 -5.20 -3.43 8.07
C THR A 21 -4.43 -3.28 9.39
N ARG A 22 -4.21 -1.99 9.74
CA ARG A 22 -3.61 -1.36 10.95
C ARG A 22 -2.10 -1.14 10.92
N ASN A 23 -1.62 -0.53 9.85
CA ASN A 23 -0.20 -0.16 9.74
C ASN A 23 0.00 1.34 10.04
N SER A 24 1.05 1.69 10.78
CA SER A 24 1.63 3.03 10.79
C SER A 24 2.34 3.31 9.45
N GLU A 25 2.64 4.57 9.12
CA GLU A 25 3.41 4.94 7.91
C GLU A 25 4.71 4.12 7.79
N LYS A 26 5.42 3.96 8.91
CA LYS A 26 6.64 3.15 8.99
C LYS A 26 6.40 1.69 8.63
N GLU A 27 5.32 1.10 9.13
CA GLU A 27 4.95 -0.29 8.83
C GLU A 27 4.51 -0.47 7.38
N VAL A 28 3.79 0.51 6.80
CA VAL A 28 3.44 0.51 5.37
C VAL A 28 4.71 0.54 4.51
N ILE A 29 5.65 1.42 4.80
CA ILE A 29 6.92 1.53 4.06
C ILE A 29 7.75 0.24 4.20
N GLN A 30 7.84 -0.30 5.42
CA GLN A 30 8.57 -1.54 5.68
C GLN A 30 7.93 -2.73 4.96
N TYR A 31 6.60 -2.84 5.01
CA TYR A 31 5.85 -3.90 4.33
C TYR A 31 6.01 -3.81 2.81
N ALA A 32 5.94 -2.60 2.25
CA ALA A 32 6.19 -2.38 0.83
C ALA A 32 7.63 -2.74 0.41
N GLY A 33 8.62 -2.40 1.25
CA GLY A 33 10.00 -2.84 1.06
C GLY A 33 10.13 -4.37 1.07
N ILE A 34 9.47 -5.06 2.00
CA ILE A 34 9.45 -6.52 2.06
C ILE A 34 8.81 -7.11 0.80
N LEU A 35 7.69 -6.56 0.32
CA LEU A 35 7.04 -7.03 -0.91
C LEU A 35 7.92 -6.83 -2.14
N SER A 36 8.52 -5.64 -2.30
CA SER A 36 9.41 -5.35 -3.44
C SER A 36 10.65 -6.26 -3.50
N SER A 37 11.14 -6.72 -2.35
CA SER A 37 12.24 -7.70 -2.27
C SER A 37 11.78 -9.15 -2.48
N ARG A 38 10.50 -9.43 -2.28
CA ARG A 38 9.88 -10.74 -2.52
C ARG A 38 9.40 -10.94 -3.96
N SER A 39 9.36 -9.90 -4.80
CA SER A 39 9.02 -9.99 -6.23
C SER A 39 9.93 -10.91 -7.06
N GLY A 40 10.90 -11.59 -6.44
CA GLY A 40 11.68 -12.69 -7.02
C GLY A 40 11.25 -14.10 -6.61
N LEU A 41 10.20 -14.27 -5.79
CA LEU A 41 9.69 -15.57 -5.35
C LEU A 41 8.24 -15.75 -5.80
N GLU A 42 7.92 -16.97 -6.25
CA GLU A 42 6.69 -17.60 -6.81
C GLU A 42 5.29 -16.94 -6.69
N ASP A 43 5.08 -15.92 -5.85
CA ASP A 43 3.86 -15.13 -5.71
C ASP A 43 4.14 -13.72 -6.27
N ASN A 44 3.66 -13.35 -7.47
CA ASN A 44 3.76 -11.95 -7.91
C ASN A 44 2.74 -11.13 -7.10
N ILE A 45 3.14 -10.76 -5.88
CA ILE A 45 2.39 -9.89 -4.98
C ILE A 45 2.72 -8.45 -5.38
N GLU A 46 1.72 -7.73 -5.87
CA GLU A 46 1.81 -6.31 -6.15
C GLU A 46 0.99 -5.51 -5.14
N ILE A 47 1.48 -4.33 -4.79
CA ILE A 47 0.71 -3.38 -3.98
C ILE A 47 -0.17 -2.61 -4.95
N ASP A 48 -1.47 -2.91 -4.94
CA ASP A 48 -2.45 -2.25 -5.79
C ASP A 48 -2.79 -0.84 -5.27
N ARG A 49 -3.07 -0.73 -3.96
CA ARG A 49 -3.55 0.55 -3.39
C ARG A 49 -3.16 0.76 -1.95
N ILE A 50 -2.74 1.98 -1.62
CA ILE A 50 -2.58 2.46 -0.26
C ILE A 50 -3.55 3.61 -0.03
N PHE A 51 -4.31 3.58 1.06
CA PHE A 51 -5.23 4.66 1.40
C PHE A 51 -5.35 4.82 2.91
N SER A 52 -5.80 5.99 3.36
CA SER A 52 -6.19 6.21 4.74
C SER A 52 -7.62 6.70 4.84
N VAL A 53 -8.26 6.34 5.95
CA VAL A 53 -9.57 6.88 6.32
C VAL A 53 -9.42 7.71 7.58
N ASP A 54 -9.93 8.93 7.55
CA ASP A 54 -9.98 9.81 8.72
C ASP A 54 -11.18 9.50 9.64
N GLU A 55 -11.36 10.28 10.70
CA GLU A 55 -12.46 10.09 11.66
C GLU A 55 -13.83 10.52 11.13
N TYR A 56 -13.86 11.27 10.03
CA TYR A 56 -15.08 11.76 9.36
C TYR A 56 -15.47 10.88 8.16
N GLY A 57 -14.68 9.85 7.85
CA GLY A 57 -14.90 8.94 6.73
C GLY A 57 -14.31 9.43 5.40
N ASN A 58 -13.49 10.49 5.41
CA ASN A 58 -12.78 10.93 4.21
C ASN A 58 -11.67 9.94 3.88
N VAL A 59 -11.50 9.68 2.59
CA VAL A 59 -10.52 8.73 2.06
C VAL A 59 -9.42 9.49 1.33
N ASP A 60 -8.20 9.37 1.83
CA ASP A 60 -7.00 9.85 1.17
C ASP A 60 -6.26 8.69 0.53
N HIS A 61 -5.83 8.85 -0.72
CA HIS A 61 -5.03 7.86 -1.43
C HIS A 61 -3.55 8.17 -1.26
N HIS A 62 -2.69 7.16 -1.20
CA HIS A 62 -1.25 7.33 -1.04
C HIS A 62 -0.47 6.49 -2.04
N GLU A 63 0.75 6.95 -2.31
CA GLU A 63 1.79 6.22 -3.03
C GLU A 63 3.10 6.27 -2.24
N ILE A 64 4.03 5.36 -2.53
CA ILE A 64 5.36 5.36 -1.92
C ILE A 64 6.34 5.90 -2.95
N GLU A 65 7.01 7.00 -2.62
CA GLU A 65 8.02 7.63 -3.46
C GLU A 65 9.41 7.52 -2.82
N PHE A 66 10.44 7.39 -3.65
CA PHE A 66 11.84 7.48 -3.18
C PHE A 66 12.33 8.93 -3.28
N LYS A 67 12.40 9.62 -2.15
CA LYS A 67 12.84 11.02 -2.06
C LYS A 67 14.07 11.14 -1.15
N LYS A 68 15.12 11.80 -1.64
CA LYS A 68 16.34 12.13 -0.88
C LYS A 68 16.96 10.90 -0.16
N GLY A 69 17.00 9.75 -0.83
CA GLY A 69 17.60 8.53 -0.27
C GLY A 69 16.71 7.75 0.71
N LYS A 70 15.42 8.08 0.82
CA LYS A 70 14.46 7.41 1.71
C LYS A 70 13.13 7.16 1.00
N LEU A 71 12.46 6.08 1.36
CA LEU A 71 11.06 5.83 0.98
C LEU A 71 10.16 6.71 1.85
N VAL A 72 9.21 7.39 1.24
CA VAL A 72 8.26 8.30 1.89
C VAL A 72 6.86 7.99 1.39
N LEU A 73 5.88 7.93 2.29
CA LEU A 73 4.48 7.82 1.93
C LEU A 73 3.95 9.20 1.55
N CYS A 74 3.50 9.35 0.31
CA CYS A 74 3.00 10.61 -0.22
C CYS A 74 1.49 10.50 -0.47
N THR A 75 0.73 11.49 -0.03
CA THR A 75 -0.71 11.55 -0.28
C THR A 75 -0.95 12.07 -1.69
N LEU A 76 -1.70 11.30 -2.46
CA LEU A 76 -2.15 11.67 -3.79
C LEU A 76 -3.22 12.75 -3.68
N PRO A 77 -3.22 13.76 -4.58
CA PRO A 77 -4.29 14.73 -4.62
C PRO A 77 -5.61 14.00 -4.90
N ALA A 78 -6.67 14.36 -4.15
CA ALA A 78 -8.00 13.81 -4.35
C ALA A 78 -8.39 13.96 -5.83
N GLN A 79 -8.66 12.84 -6.51
CA GLN A 79 -9.20 12.87 -7.86
C GLN A 79 -10.59 13.52 -7.79
N LYS A 80 -10.74 14.67 -8.46
CA LYS A 80 -12.01 15.41 -8.59
C LYS A 80 -12.92 14.76 -9.60
#